data_AF-A0A259DG04-F1
#
_entry.id   AF-A0A259DG04-F1
#
_cell.length_a   1.000
_cell.length_b   1.000
_cell.length_c   1.000
_cell.angle_alpha   90.00
_cell.angle_beta   90.00
_cell.angle_gamma   90.00
#
_symmetry.space_group_name_H-M   'P 1'
#
loop_
_entity.id
_entity.type
_entity.pdbx_description
1 polymer ?
#
loop_
_entity_poly.entity_id
_entity_poly.type
_entity_poly.pdbx_seq_one_letter_code
_entity_poly.pdbx_strand_id
1 'polypeptide(L)' 'GGAVELKPGGLHLMFMNIKAPLAAGETVPVKLKFAKAGEVEVKMPVNAMGNPAGGHGGAMKH' A
#
# COMPACT_ATOMS: atom_id res chain seq x y z
N GLY A 1 -14.47 -0.42 19.49
CA GLY A 1 -13.80 -0.76 18.22
C GLY A 1 -12.88 0.38 17.83
N GLY A 2 -11.82 0.11 17.07
CA GLY A 2 -10.91 1.14 16.56
C GLY A 2 -10.58 0.87 15.10
N ALA A 3 -10.46 1.93 14.30
CA ALA A 3 -10.04 1.86 12.91
C ALA A 3 -8.74 2.65 12.77
N VAL A 4 -7.80 2.11 11.99
CA VAL A 4 -6.57 2.80 11.60
C VAL A 4 -6.67 3.08 10.11
N GLU A 5 -6.52 4.34 9.73
CA GLU A 5 -6.57 4.75 8.34
C GLU A 5 -5.15 4.83 7.78
N LEU A 6 -4.94 4.16 6.65
CA LEU A 6 -3.70 4.26 5.90
C LEU A 6 -3.90 5.25 4.76
N LYS A 7 -3.15 6.35 4.77
CA LYS A 7 -3.28 7.41 3.76
C LYS A 7 -1.95 8.05 3.40
N PRO A 8 -1.83 8.61 2.19
CA PRO A 8 -0.65 9.38 1.80
C PRO A 8 -0.44 10.56 2.76
N GLY A 9 0.80 10.77 3.21
CA GLY A 9 1.13 11.81 4.19
C GLY A 9 0.78 11.47 5.65
N GLY A 10 0.24 10.27 5.92
CA GLY A 10 0.01 9.74 7.26
C GLY A 10 0.62 8.35 7.42
N LEU A 11 -0.05 7.47 8.17
CA LEU A 11 0.33 6.07 8.25
C LEU A 11 0.20 5.43 6.86
N HIS A 12 1.25 4.80 6.37
CA HIS A 12 1.25 4.11 5.10
C HIS A 12 2.15 2.88 5.17
N LEU A 13 1.83 1.88 4.34
CA LEU A 13 2.67 0.69 4.15
C LEU A 13 3.65 0.97 3.03
N MET A 14 4.94 0.75 3.29
CA MET A 14 6.00 0.90 2.29
C MET A 14 6.47 -0.48 1.84
N PHE A 15 6.36 -0.76 0.55
CA PHE A 15 6.90 -1.97 -0.05
C PHE A 15 8.38 -1.75 -0.38
N MET A 16 9.27 -2.49 0.29
CA MET A 16 10.71 -2.43 0.05
C MET A 16 11.16 -3.60 -0.82
N ASN A 17 12.18 -3.38 -1.66
CA ASN A 17 12.82 -4.41 -2.48
C ASN A 17 11.84 -5.24 -3.33
N ILE A 18 10.92 -4.55 -4.03
CA ILE A 18 9.97 -5.23 -4.93
C ILE A 18 10.77 -5.88 -6.07
N LYS A 19 10.57 -7.19 -6.28
CA LYS A 19 11.32 -8.00 -7.26
C LYS A 19 10.92 -7.73 -8.71
N ALA A 20 9.73 -7.18 -8.92
CA ALA A 20 9.18 -6.88 -10.23
C ALA A 20 8.43 -5.53 -10.19
N PRO A 21 8.38 -4.78 -11.30
CA PRO A 21 7.58 -3.57 -11.36
C PRO A 21 6.10 -3.91 -11.14
N LEU A 22 5.41 -3.09 -10.34
CA LEU A 22 3.96 -3.20 -10.16
C LEU A 22 3.27 -2.45 -11.31
N ALA A 23 2.38 -3.12 -12.05
CA ALA A 23 1.65 -2.47 -13.14
C ALA A 23 0.26 -1.98 -12.66
N ALA A 24 -0.15 -0.81 -13.13
CA ALA A 24 -1.46 -0.27 -12.80
C ALA A 24 -2.58 -1.20 -13.31
N GLY A 25 -3.60 -1.42 -12.47
CA GLY A 25 -4.69 -2.35 -12.75
C GLY A 25 -4.43 -3.79 -12.27
N GLU A 26 -3.20 -4.11 -11.85
CA GLU A 26 -2.92 -5.38 -11.20
C GLU A 26 -3.42 -5.38 -9.75
N THR A 27 -3.61 -6.58 -9.20
CA THR A 27 -3.93 -6.78 -7.78
C THR A 27 -2.87 -7.65 -7.15
N VAL A 28 -2.20 -7.12 -6.13
CA VAL A 28 -1.15 -7.82 -5.40
C VAL A 28 -1.73 -8.39 -4.11
N PRO A 29 -1.67 -9.72 -3.88
CA PRO A 29 -2.02 -10.29 -2.58
C PRO A 29 -0.93 -9.96 -1.55
N VAL A 30 -1.34 -9.38 -0.43
CA VAL A 30 -0.46 -8.99 0.68
C VAL A 30 -0.93 -9.69 1.94
N LYS A 31 0.00 -10.29 2.70
CA LYS A 31 -0.30 -10.91 3.98
C LYS A 31 0.07 -9.96 5.12
N LEU A 32 -0.92 -9.54 5.88
CA LEU A 32 -0.76 -8.73 7.09
C LEU A 32 -0.69 -9.68 8.30
N LYS A 33 0.45 -9.69 8.98
CA LYS A 33 0.63 -10.48 10.20
C LYS A 33 0.32 -9.64 11.43
N PHE A 34 -0.78 -9.94 12.10
CA PHE A 34 -1.18 -9.33 13.36
C PHE A 34 -0.68 -10.18 14.53
N ALA A 35 -0.10 -9.53 15.54
CA ALA A 35 0.49 -10.22 16.69
C ALA A 35 -0.49 -11.13 17.45
N LYS A 36 -1.79 -10.77 17.50
CA LYS A 36 -2.83 -11.54 18.21
C LYS A 36 -3.79 -12.30 17.29
N ALA A 37 -4.02 -11.80 16.08
CA ALA A 37 -5.02 -12.35 15.16
C ALA A 37 -4.42 -13.29 14.09
N GLY A 38 -3.10 -13.39 14.01
CA GLY A 38 -2.42 -14.19 12.99
C GLY A 38 -2.31 -13.46 11.65
N GLU A 39 -2.22 -14.23 10.56
CA GLU A 39 -2.03 -13.69 9.21
C GLU A 39 -3.37 -13.50 8.50
N VAL A 40 -3.53 -12.33 7.88
CA VAL A 40 -4.71 -11.97 7.07
C VAL A 40 -4.23 -11.62 5.67
N GLU A 41 -4.79 -12.30 4.67
CA GLU A 41 -4.50 -12.00 3.28
C GLU A 41 -5.45 -10.91 2.76
N VAL A 42 -4.88 -9.86 2.19
CA VAL A 42 -5.59 -8.70 1.64
C VAL A 42 -5.14 -8.49 0.21
N LYS A 43 -6.11 -8.33 -0.69
CA LYS A 43 -5.86 -8.01 -2.10
C LYS A 43 -5.73 -6.50 -2.26
N MET A 44 -4.53 -6.02 -2.58
CA MET A 44 -4.24 -4.60 -2.77
C MET A 44 -4.19 -4.26 -4.27
N PRO A 45 -5.11 -3.43 -4.79
CA PRO A 45 -5.04 -2.98 -6.18
C PRO A 45 -3.90 -1.98 -6.38
N VAL A 46 -3.17 -2.12 -7.49
CA VAL A 46 -2.11 -1.21 -7.91
C VAL A 46 -2.74 -0.09 -8.73
N ASN A 47 -2.64 1.13 -8.21
CA ASN A 47 -3.12 2.33 -8.88
C ASN A 47 -1.97 3.03 -9.61
N ALA A 48 -2.28 3.75 -10.70
CA ALA A 48 -1.30 4.59 -11.40
C ALA A 48 -0.74 5.69 -10.48
N MET A 49 0.55 6.01 -10.63
CA MET A 49 1.18 7.11 -9.88
C MET A 49 0.45 8.43 -10.15
N GLY A 50 0.10 9.14 -9.08
CA GLY A 50 -0.69 10.38 -9.15
C GLY A 50 -2.19 10.21 -8.90
N ASN A 51 -2.69 8.97 -8.73
CA ASN A 51 -4.03 8.75 -8.23
C ASN A 51 -4.07 9.08 -6.72
N PRO A 52 -4.92 10.02 -6.24
CA PRO A 52 -5.02 10.34 -4.81
C PRO A 52 -5.39 9.13 -3.93
N ALA A 53 -5.99 8.08 -4.50
CA ALA A 53 -6.29 6.83 -3.81
C ALA A 53 -5.12 5.82 -3.73
N GLY A 54 -3.98 6.09 -4.39
CA GLY A 54 -2.80 5.22 -4.43
C GLY A 54 -1.52 6.03 -4.28
N GLY A 55 -1.31 6.62 -3.11
CA GLY A 55 -0.17 7.51 -2.89
C GLY A 55 1.16 6.78 -2.86
N HIS A 56 1.90 6.89 -3.96
CA HIS A 56 3.36 7.02 -3.98
C HIS A 56 3.67 8.12 -5.00
N GLY A 57 3.80 9.36 -4.52
CA GLY A 57 3.97 10.54 -5.37
C GLY A 57 4.46 11.75 -4.59
N GLY A 58 5.46 11.57 -3.73
CA GLY A 58 6.23 12.67 -3.17
C GLY A 58 7.19 13.21 -4.23
N ALA A 59 6.68 13.98 -5.19
CA ALA A 59 7.51 14.82 -6.04
C ALA A 59 8.02 16.00 -5.19
N MET A 60 9.20 15.84 -4.60
CA MET A 60 9.98 16.98 -4.14
C MET A 60 10.35 17.82 -5.38
N LYS A 61 9.57 18.87 -5.62
CA LYS A 61 9.98 19.99 -6.46
C LYS A 61 11.17 20.65 -5.77
N HIS A 62 12.29 20.73 -6.47
CA HIS A 62 13.34 21.72 -6.22
C HIS A 62 13.26 22.78 -7.32
#